data_AF-A0A3B0YME1-F1
#
_entry.id   AF-A0A3B0YME1-F1
#
_cell.length_a   1.000
_cell.length_b   1.000
_cell.length_c   1.000
_cell.angle_alpha   90.00
_cell.angle_beta   90.00
_cell.angle_gamma   90.00
#
_symmetry.space_group_name_H-M   'P 1'
#
loop_
_entity.id
_entity.type
_entity.pdbx_description
1 polymer ?
#
loop_
_entity_poly.entity_id
_entity_poly.type
_entity_poly.pdbx_seq_one_letter_code
_entity_poly.pdbx_strand_id
1 'polypeptide(L)'
;MCNVHSTIKDKSDIETVEQIIAVGYPHNISYLDELLSRTCDPNWPVAGKIYQYFISLGVSEVERVKNITSGDTDYWWRHSIPVQIIACYDNATFERFTDGLISIARQADSEEYDIGALRILSERNLVSDHEMAKRAKRNLFVYNLYIKETLNVAENAINKSPLSEHTL
;
A
#
# COMPACT_ATOMS: atom_id res chain seq x y z
N MET A 1 -8.62 20.32 26.17
CA MET A 1 -9.68 20.48 25.15
C MET A 1 -8.99 20.66 23.80
N CYS A 2 -9.46 19.92 22.78
CA CYS A 2 -8.85 19.73 21.47
C CYS A 2 -8.56 21.04 20.71
N ASN A 3 -7.44 21.06 19.98
CA ASN A 3 -7.37 21.51 18.59
C ASN A 3 -6.00 21.17 17.99
N VAL A 4 -5.95 20.06 17.24
CA VAL A 4 -4.84 19.74 16.35
C VAL A 4 -5.07 20.56 15.09
N HIS A 5 -4.37 21.70 14.97
CA HIS A 5 -4.26 22.38 13.68
C HIS A 5 -3.21 21.64 12.87
N SER A 6 -3.67 20.92 11.85
CA SER A 6 -2.83 20.37 10.79
C SER A 6 -1.88 21.45 10.28
N THR A 7 -0.58 21.15 10.34
CA THR A 7 0.47 22.04 9.84
C THR A 7 0.59 21.99 8.33
N ILE A 8 0.33 20.83 7.72
CA ILE A 8 0.38 20.61 6.26
C ILE A 8 -0.98 20.98 5.66
N LYS A 9 -1.02 22.06 4.88
CA LYS A 9 -2.27 22.70 4.43
C LYS A 9 -3.03 21.87 3.40
N ASP A 10 -2.33 21.25 2.46
CA ASP A 10 -2.94 20.45 1.39
C ASP A 10 -1.96 19.42 0.79
N LYS A 11 -2.45 18.64 -0.18
CA LYS A 11 -1.73 17.55 -0.85
C LYS A 11 -0.48 17.98 -1.63
N SER A 12 -0.30 19.28 -1.84
CA SER A 12 0.81 19.90 -2.57
C SER A 12 1.68 20.80 -1.68
N ASP A 13 1.44 20.82 -0.36
CA ASP A 13 2.23 21.61 0.61
C ASP A 13 3.59 20.96 0.89
N ILE A 14 4.43 20.96 -0.16
CA ILE A 14 5.77 20.36 -0.17
C ILE A 14 6.70 21.12 0.79
N GLU A 15 6.57 22.45 0.85
CA GLU A 15 7.43 23.29 1.69
C GLU A 15 7.30 22.92 3.17
N THR A 16 6.06 22.80 3.68
CA THR A 16 5.85 22.44 5.09
C THR A 16 6.34 21.03 5.39
N VAL A 17 6.10 20.08 4.48
CA VAL A 17 6.62 18.71 4.61
C VAL A 17 8.14 18.70 4.70
N GLU A 18 8.83 19.46 3.85
CA GLU A 18 10.29 19.57 3.87
C GLU A 18 10.80 20.21 5.16
N GLN A 19 10.13 21.25 5.67
CA GLN A 19 10.48 21.88 6.93
C GLN A 19 10.35 20.89 8.11
N ILE A 20 9.26 20.12 8.18
CA ILE A 20 9.06 19.10 9.22
C ILE A 20 10.15 18.02 9.11
N ILE A 21 10.44 17.52 7.90
CA ILE A 21 11.49 16.52 7.66
C ILE A 21 12.86 17.06 8.07
N ALA A 22 13.16 18.33 7.77
CA ALA A 22 14.43 18.97 8.08
C ALA A 22 14.67 19.15 9.59
N VAL A 23 13.61 19.33 10.40
CA VAL A 23 13.72 19.28 11.88
C VAL A 23 14.28 17.93 12.34
N GLY A 24 13.91 16.86 11.64
CA GLY A 24 14.48 15.53 11.80
C GLY A 24 14.03 14.79 13.06
N TYR A 25 14.22 13.47 13.03
CA TYR A 25 13.95 12.60 14.17
C TYR A 25 15.03 12.74 15.25
N PRO A 26 14.69 12.73 16.56
CA PRO A 26 13.35 12.58 17.15
C PRO A 26 12.60 13.91 17.36
N HIS A 27 13.16 15.04 16.97
CA HIS A 27 12.60 16.37 17.27
C HIS A 27 11.27 16.65 16.54
N ASN A 28 10.99 15.94 15.44
CA ASN A 28 9.73 16.05 14.70
C ASN A 28 8.70 14.95 15.03
N ILE A 29 8.87 14.20 16.13
CA ILE A 29 8.03 13.04 16.45
C ILE A 29 6.53 13.36 16.51
N SER A 30 6.16 14.57 16.95
CA SER A 30 4.77 15.04 17.04
C SER A 30 4.07 15.22 15.70
N TYR A 31 4.84 15.22 14.59
CA TYR A 31 4.32 15.42 13.23
C TYR A 31 4.30 14.14 12.41
N LEU A 32 4.84 13.02 12.91
CA LEU A 32 4.99 11.79 12.12
C LEU A 32 3.65 11.19 11.70
N ASP A 33 2.64 11.23 12.57
CA ASP A 33 1.29 10.76 12.22
C ASP A 33 0.65 11.66 11.15
N GLU A 34 0.86 12.97 11.25
CA GLU A 34 0.38 13.92 10.25
C GLU A 34 1.06 13.65 8.90
N LEU A 35 2.39 13.50 8.88
CA LEU A 35 3.13 13.16 7.66
C LEU A 35 2.59 11.87 7.03
N LEU A 36 2.48 10.79 7.79
CA LEU A 36 1.94 9.53 7.26
C LEU A 36 0.53 9.72 6.70
N SER A 37 -0.35 10.47 7.37
CA SER A 37 -1.71 10.73 6.87
C SER A 37 -1.75 11.38 5.49
N ARG A 38 -0.68 12.10 5.09
CA ARG A 38 -0.54 12.71 3.77
C ARG A 38 -0.06 11.72 2.69
N THR A 39 -0.05 10.43 3.00
CA THR A 39 0.27 9.35 2.07
C THR A 39 -0.90 8.43 1.76
N CYS A 40 -2.12 8.80 2.19
CA CYS A 40 -3.33 8.03 1.94
C CYS A 40 -3.64 7.86 0.44
N ASP A 41 -3.27 8.84 -0.38
CA ASP A 41 -3.28 8.74 -1.84
C ASP A 41 -1.83 8.84 -2.34
N PRO A 42 -1.28 7.77 -2.95
CA PRO A 42 0.10 7.75 -3.43
C PRO A 42 0.37 8.74 -4.57
N ASN A 43 -0.68 9.28 -5.20
CA ASN A 43 -0.55 10.27 -6.27
C ASN A 43 -0.38 11.71 -5.74
N TRP A 44 -0.49 11.92 -4.43
CA TRP A 44 -0.29 13.25 -3.86
C TRP A 44 1.18 13.68 -4.01
N PRO A 45 1.46 14.90 -4.48
CA PRO A 45 2.83 15.38 -4.68
C PRO A 45 3.76 15.25 -3.46
N VAL A 46 3.20 15.38 -2.26
CA VAL A 46 3.96 15.24 -1.01
C VAL A 46 4.33 13.80 -0.65
N ALA A 47 3.59 12.80 -1.14
CA ALA A 47 3.67 11.43 -0.66
C ALA A 47 5.07 10.80 -0.85
N GLY A 48 5.69 11.01 -2.01
CA GLY A 48 7.00 10.46 -2.34
C GLY A 48 8.11 10.86 -1.35
N LYS A 49 8.15 12.12 -0.93
CA LYS A 49 9.14 12.61 0.05
C LYS A 49 8.90 12.00 1.43
N ILE A 50 7.63 11.83 1.79
CA ILE A 50 7.24 11.24 3.07
C ILE A 50 7.62 9.75 3.09
N TYR A 51 7.39 9.01 2.01
CA TYR A 51 7.85 7.62 1.89
C TYR A 51 9.35 7.51 2.08
N GLN A 52 10.14 8.33 1.37
CA GLN A 52 11.60 8.34 1.52
C GLN A 52 12.06 8.63 2.94
N TYR A 53 11.36 9.53 3.64
CA TYR A 53 11.65 9.83 5.04
C TYR A 53 11.36 8.63 5.95
N PHE A 54 10.19 8.00 5.84
CA PHE A 54 9.88 6.82 6.67
C PHE A 54 10.77 5.61 6.35
N ILE A 55 11.20 5.45 5.10
CA ILE A 55 12.22 4.46 4.74
C ILE A 55 13.51 4.71 5.52
N SER A 56 13.97 5.98 5.59
CA SER A 56 15.22 6.32 6.26
C SER A 56 15.15 6.23 7.79
N LEU A 57 13.97 6.37 8.38
CA LEU A 57 13.76 6.15 9.82
C LEU A 57 13.87 4.67 10.22
N GLY A 58 13.49 3.77 9.30
CA GLY A 58 13.64 2.33 9.43
C GLY A 58 13.12 1.77 10.77
N VAL A 59 13.96 1.01 11.46
CA VAL A 59 13.67 0.41 12.78
C VAL A 59 13.13 1.38 13.82
N SER A 60 13.41 2.69 13.72
CA SER A 60 12.97 3.69 14.70
C SER A 60 11.46 3.89 14.66
N GLU A 61 10.84 3.77 13.48
CA GLU A 61 9.42 4.08 13.26
C GLU A 61 8.65 2.97 12.53
N VAL A 62 9.26 1.79 12.38
CA VAL A 62 8.63 0.63 11.73
C VAL A 62 7.29 0.22 12.37
N GLU A 63 7.16 0.35 13.70
CA GLU A 63 5.91 0.02 14.40
C GLU A 63 4.78 1.02 14.06
N ARG A 64 5.09 2.29 13.83
CA ARG A 64 4.10 3.28 13.39
C ARG A 64 3.56 2.92 12.01
N VAL A 65 4.46 2.58 11.09
CA VAL A 65 4.11 2.10 9.75
C VAL A 65 3.27 0.82 9.84
N LYS A 66 3.63 -0.09 10.74
CA LYS A 66 2.91 -1.34 10.96
C LYS A 66 1.50 -1.16 11.46
N ASN A 67 1.30 -0.22 12.38
CA ASN A 67 -0.03 0.09 12.90
C ASN A 67 -0.98 0.59 11.80
N ILE A 68 -0.48 1.32 10.80
CA ILE A 68 -1.30 1.71 9.64
C ILE A 68 -1.75 0.49 8.86
N THR A 69 -0.85 -0.44 8.57
CA THR A 69 -1.17 -1.63 7.76
C THR A 69 -2.03 -2.66 8.48
N SER A 70 -2.04 -2.65 9.82
CA SER A 70 -2.75 -3.63 10.65
C SER A 70 -4.04 -3.09 11.28
N GLY A 71 -4.23 -1.76 11.27
CA GLY A 71 -5.36 -1.08 11.91
C GLY A 71 -6.56 -0.90 10.98
N ASP A 72 -7.60 -0.23 11.50
CA ASP A 72 -8.81 0.09 10.72
C ASP A 72 -8.66 1.42 9.94
N THR A 73 -7.65 1.51 9.08
CA THR A 73 -7.31 2.71 8.28
C THR A 73 -7.92 2.66 6.87
N ASP A 74 -7.78 3.74 6.09
CA ASP A 74 -8.24 3.72 4.70
C ASP A 74 -7.62 2.55 3.91
N TYR A 75 -8.49 1.91 3.14
CA TYR A 75 -8.18 0.75 2.35
C TYR A 75 -6.95 0.96 1.44
N TRP A 76 -6.95 2.01 0.62
CA TRP A 76 -5.87 2.27 -0.34
C TRP A 76 -4.56 2.57 0.37
N TRP A 77 -4.67 3.24 1.51
CA TRP A 77 -3.52 3.57 2.34
C TRP A 77 -2.86 2.33 2.97
N ARG A 78 -3.64 1.36 3.44
CA ARG A 78 -3.10 0.07 3.92
C ARG A 78 -2.30 -0.66 2.85
N HIS A 79 -2.63 -0.46 1.57
CA HIS A 79 -2.00 -1.15 0.44
C HIS A 79 -0.80 -0.42 -0.15
N SER A 80 -0.84 0.91 -0.22
CA SER A 80 0.27 1.68 -0.75
C SER A 80 1.50 1.58 0.16
N ILE A 81 1.32 1.57 1.48
CA ILE A 81 2.42 1.59 2.46
C ILE A 81 3.37 0.38 2.35
N PRO A 82 2.90 -0.89 2.27
CA PRO A 82 3.77 -2.04 2.05
C PRO A 82 4.66 -1.92 0.82
N VAL A 83 4.10 -1.45 -0.29
CA VAL A 83 4.82 -1.34 -1.56
C VAL A 83 5.78 -0.14 -1.55
N GLN A 84 5.35 1.00 -1.01
CA GLN A 84 6.08 2.26 -1.10
C GLN A 84 7.16 2.43 -0.02
N ILE A 85 6.99 1.80 1.15
CA ILE A 85 7.92 1.93 2.28
C ILE A 85 8.58 0.59 2.59
N ILE A 86 7.77 -0.43 2.90
CA ILE A 86 8.27 -1.68 3.49
C ILE A 86 9.15 -2.46 2.51
N ALA A 87 8.81 -2.48 1.22
CA ALA A 87 9.63 -3.10 0.19
C ALA A 87 11.07 -2.57 0.16
N CYS A 88 11.26 -1.30 0.54
CA CYS A 88 12.53 -0.58 0.50
C CYS A 88 13.32 -0.65 1.81
N TYR A 89 12.81 -1.30 2.85
CA TYR A 89 13.52 -1.43 4.12
C TYR A 89 14.77 -2.32 4.00
N ASP A 90 15.76 -2.03 4.84
CA ASP A 90 16.88 -2.93 5.09
C ASP A 90 16.41 -4.21 5.81
N ASN A 91 17.26 -5.23 5.86
CA ASN A 91 16.88 -6.53 6.43
C ASN A 91 16.49 -6.41 7.92
N ALA A 92 17.20 -5.59 8.69
CA ALA A 92 16.95 -5.44 10.13
C ALA A 92 15.57 -4.80 10.41
N THR A 93 15.20 -3.78 9.63
CA THR A 93 13.88 -3.16 9.72
C THR A 93 12.80 -4.09 9.21
N PHE A 94 13.07 -4.77 8.09
CA PHE A 94 12.14 -5.68 7.46
C PHE A 94 11.76 -6.86 8.37
N GLU A 95 12.72 -7.45 9.08
CA GLU A 95 12.48 -8.54 10.03
C GLU A 95 11.41 -8.19 11.07
N ARG A 96 11.38 -6.94 11.53
CA ARG A 96 10.37 -6.45 12.50
C ARG A 96 8.94 -6.37 11.92
N PHE A 97 8.83 -6.34 10.59
CA PHE A 97 7.55 -6.26 9.89
C PHE A 97 7.09 -7.59 9.30
N THR A 98 7.94 -8.62 9.26
CA THR A 98 7.70 -9.87 8.51
C THR A 98 6.35 -10.52 8.87
N ASP A 99 6.02 -10.61 10.16
CA ASP A 99 4.75 -11.19 10.61
C ASP A 99 3.53 -10.38 10.13
N GLY A 100 3.65 -9.06 10.09
CA GLY A 100 2.60 -8.17 9.57
C GLY A 100 2.36 -8.40 8.09
N LEU A 101 3.43 -8.53 7.30
CA LEU A 101 3.34 -8.80 5.86
C LEU A 101 2.72 -10.18 5.56
N ILE A 102 3.07 -11.21 6.35
CA ILE A 102 2.47 -12.54 6.25
C ILE A 102 0.98 -12.49 6.58
N SER A 103 0.58 -11.70 7.59
CA SER A 103 -0.83 -11.49 7.93
C SER A 103 -1.61 -10.84 6.78
N ILE A 104 -1.05 -9.79 6.16
CA ILE A 104 -1.65 -9.12 5.01
C ILE A 104 -1.82 -10.11 3.85
N ALA A 105 -0.78 -10.87 3.52
CA ALA A 105 -0.82 -11.90 2.47
C ALA A 105 -1.71 -13.13 2.78
N ARG A 106 -2.40 -13.13 3.93
CA ARG A 106 -3.39 -14.16 4.31
C ARG A 106 -4.82 -13.67 4.21
N GLN A 107 -5.07 -12.36 4.24
CA GLN A 107 -6.41 -11.76 4.21
C GLN A 107 -6.95 -11.66 2.78
N ALA A 108 -6.90 -12.77 2.07
CA ALA A 108 -6.93 -12.85 0.62
C ALA A 108 -8.34 -12.67 0.02
N ASP A 109 -9.14 -11.81 0.63
CA ASP A 109 -10.55 -11.60 0.32
C ASP A 109 -10.78 -10.46 -0.66
N SER A 110 -9.74 -9.79 -1.19
CA SER A 110 -9.94 -8.94 -2.37
C SER A 110 -8.68 -8.63 -3.20
N GLU A 111 -8.99 -8.11 -4.39
CA GLU A 111 -8.45 -8.49 -5.69
C GLU A 111 -7.06 -7.91 -6.03
N GLU A 112 -6.35 -7.28 -5.09
CA GLU A 112 -5.02 -6.70 -5.37
C GLU A 112 -3.98 -6.86 -4.23
N TYR A 113 -4.39 -7.18 -3.00
CA TYR A 113 -3.51 -7.03 -1.81
C TYR A 113 -2.48 -8.12 -1.67
N ASP A 114 -2.82 -9.31 -2.14
CA ASP A 114 -1.93 -10.45 -2.09
C ASP A 114 -0.71 -10.20 -2.98
N ILE A 115 -0.84 -9.55 -4.14
CA ILE A 115 0.26 -9.51 -5.12
C ILE A 115 1.43 -8.67 -4.61
N GLY A 116 1.17 -7.48 -4.05
CA GLY A 116 2.23 -6.61 -3.53
C GLY A 116 2.98 -7.26 -2.37
N ALA A 117 2.25 -7.82 -1.40
CA ALA A 117 2.83 -8.51 -0.26
C ALA A 117 3.55 -9.81 -0.66
N LEU A 118 2.97 -10.60 -1.57
CA LEU A 118 3.57 -11.83 -2.08
C LEU A 118 4.82 -11.56 -2.91
N ARG A 119 4.83 -10.48 -3.71
CA ARG A 119 6.04 -10.06 -4.44
C ARG A 119 7.17 -9.78 -3.47
N ILE A 120 6.92 -8.96 -2.43
CA ILE A 120 7.93 -8.64 -1.42
C ILE A 120 8.41 -9.90 -0.69
N LEU A 121 7.49 -10.77 -0.27
CA LEU A 121 7.82 -12.03 0.40
C LEU A 121 8.63 -12.98 -0.50
N SER A 122 8.31 -13.03 -1.81
CA SER A 122 9.02 -13.83 -2.81
C SER A 122 10.42 -13.28 -3.07
N GLU A 123 10.56 -11.97 -3.33
CA GLU A 123 11.85 -11.32 -3.61
C GLU A 123 12.84 -11.45 -2.44
N ARG A 124 12.32 -11.54 -1.22
CA ARG A 124 13.10 -11.71 0.00
C ARG A 124 13.28 -13.17 0.43
N ASN A 125 12.74 -14.16 -0.31
CA ASN A 125 12.79 -15.60 0.00
C ASN A 125 12.25 -15.96 1.40
N LEU A 126 11.18 -15.31 1.85
CA LEU A 126 10.64 -15.48 3.22
C LEU A 126 9.50 -16.48 3.34
N VAL A 127 9.01 -16.96 2.21
CA VAL A 127 7.96 -17.97 2.11
C VAL A 127 8.46 -19.04 1.16
N SER A 128 8.20 -20.31 1.49
CA SER A 128 8.65 -21.41 0.63
C SER A 128 7.96 -21.37 -0.73
N ASP A 129 8.64 -21.87 -1.76
CA ASP A 129 8.09 -21.98 -3.13
C ASP A 129 6.74 -22.72 -3.15
N HIS A 130 6.57 -23.73 -2.28
CA HIS A 130 5.31 -24.45 -2.16
C HIS A 130 4.17 -23.55 -1.68
N GLU A 131 4.41 -22.78 -0.61
CA GLU A 131 3.46 -21.86 -0.03
C GLU A 131 3.17 -20.68 -0.96
N MET A 132 4.17 -20.22 -1.73
CA MET A 132 4.00 -19.21 -2.77
C MET A 132 3.16 -19.74 -3.93
N ALA A 133 3.47 -20.94 -4.44
CA ALA A 133 2.74 -21.57 -5.53
C ALA A 133 1.28 -21.84 -5.18
N LYS A 134 1.00 -22.25 -3.93
CA LYS A 134 -0.36 -22.44 -3.43
C LYS A 134 -1.18 -21.16 -3.50
N ARG A 135 -0.60 -20.04 -3.06
CA ARG A 135 -1.25 -18.72 -3.10
C ARG A 135 -1.42 -18.20 -4.52
N ALA A 136 -0.37 -18.29 -5.34
CA ALA A 136 -0.43 -17.91 -6.75
C ALA A 136 -1.54 -18.66 -7.51
N LYS A 137 -1.69 -19.98 -7.27
CA LYS A 137 -2.77 -20.79 -7.87
C LYS A 137 -4.16 -20.32 -7.47
N ARG A 138 -4.37 -20.02 -6.18
CA ARG A 138 -5.65 -19.47 -5.69
C ARG A 138 -5.98 -18.15 -6.39
N ASN A 139 -5.02 -17.24 -6.47
CA ASN A 139 -5.25 -15.92 -7.05
C ASN A 139 -5.51 -16.01 -8.55
N LEU A 140 -4.74 -16.83 -9.28
CA LEU A 140 -5.00 -17.14 -10.69
C LEU A 140 -6.41 -17.69 -10.91
N PHE A 141 -6.90 -18.58 -10.04
CA PHE A 141 -8.26 -19.10 -10.13
C PHE A 141 -9.31 -17.99 -9.97
N VAL A 142 -9.16 -17.14 -8.95
CA VAL A 142 -10.08 -16.03 -8.67
C VAL A 142 -10.12 -15.03 -9.83
N TYR A 143 -8.96 -14.59 -10.34
CA TYR A 143 -8.92 -13.68 -11.49
C TYR A 143 -9.53 -14.28 -12.75
N ASN A 144 -9.25 -15.55 -13.04
CA ASN A 144 -9.83 -16.23 -14.19
C ASN A 144 -11.36 -16.34 -14.08
N LEU A 145 -11.90 -16.52 -12.86
CA LEU A 145 -13.34 -16.49 -12.64
C LEU A 145 -13.92 -15.11 -12.95
N TYR A 146 -13.34 -14.04 -12.43
CA TYR A 146 -13.82 -12.68 -12.70
C TYR A 146 -13.75 -12.32 -14.16
N ILE A 147 -12.62 -12.58 -14.82
CA ILE A 147 -12.46 -12.36 -16.27
C ILE A 147 -13.57 -13.08 -17.03
N LYS A 148 -13.83 -14.35 -16.70
CA LYS A 148 -14.88 -15.13 -17.35
C LYS A 148 -16.27 -14.53 -17.13
N GLU A 149 -16.62 -14.16 -15.89
CA GLU A 149 -17.93 -13.58 -15.59
C GLU A 149 -18.11 -12.21 -16.28
N THR A 150 -17.08 -11.35 -16.27
CA THR A 150 -17.10 -10.08 -17.01
C THR A 150 -17.29 -10.31 -18.51
N LEU A 151 -16.58 -11.29 -19.11
CA LEU A 151 -16.73 -11.64 -20.52
C LEU A 151 -18.15 -12.13 -20.82
N ASN A 152 -18.73 -13.00 -19.98
CA ASN A 152 -20.11 -13.48 -20.15
C ASN A 152 -21.12 -12.32 -20.10
N VAL A 153 -20.96 -11.38 -19.15
CA VAL A 153 -21.84 -10.21 -19.04
C VAL A 153 -21.68 -9.30 -20.27
N ALA A 154 -20.44 -9.05 -20.70
CA ALA A 154 -20.14 -8.22 -21.86
C ALA A 154 -20.70 -8.83 -23.15
N GLU A 155 -20.50 -10.12 -23.39
CA GLU A 155 -21.03 -10.83 -24.57
C GLU A 155 -22.56 -10.73 -24.62
N ASN A 156 -23.23 -10.97 -23.48
CA ASN A 156 -24.68 -10.83 -23.39
C ASN A 156 -25.15 -9.39 -23.68
N ALA A 157 -24.43 -8.38 -23.19
CA ALA A 157 -24.76 -6.99 -23.43
C ALA A 157 -24.56 -6.59 -24.90
N ILE A 158 -23.42 -6.97 -25.49
CA ILE A 158 -23.07 -6.72 -26.90
C ILE A 158 -24.10 -7.38 -27.83
N ASN A 159 -24.48 -8.63 -27.56
CA ASN A 159 -25.47 -9.33 -28.38
C ASN A 159 -26.88 -8.72 -28.28
N LYS A 160 -27.25 -8.15 -27.12
CA LYS A 160 -28.56 -7.50 -26.90
C LYS A 160 -28.63 -6.07 -27.43
N SER A 161 -27.51 -5.37 -27.44
CA SER A 161 -27.41 -4.00 -27.94
C SER A 161 -26.08 -3.84 -28.65
N PRO A 162 -25.99 -4.30 -29.93
CA PRO A 162 -24.78 -4.12 -30.72
C PRO A 162 -24.51 -2.63 -30.81
N LEU A 163 -23.34 -2.20 -30.35
CA LEU A 163 -22.89 -0.84 -30.59
C LEU A 163 -22.85 -0.66 -32.12
N SER A 164 -23.49 0.40 -32.63
CA SER A 164 -23.29 0.82 -34.02
C SER A 164 -21.79 0.94 -34.27
N GLU A 165 -21.32 0.50 -35.44
CA GLU A 165 -19.90 0.51 -35.79
C GLU A 165 -19.21 1.79 -35.30
N HIS A 166 -18.24 1.63 -34.40
CA HIS A 166 -17.36 2.73 -34.02
C HIS A 166 -16.53 3.08 -35.25
N THR A 167 -16.88 4.18 -35.91
CA THR A 167 -15.99 4.86 -36.85
C THR A 167 -14.86 5.49 -36.04
N LEU A 168 -13.65 4.93 -36.19
CA LEU A 168 -12.40 5.51 -35.73
C LEU A 168 -12.10 6.83 -36.43
#